data_AF-A0A225UBC3-F1
#
_entry.id   AF-A0A225UBC3-F1
#
_cell.length_a   1.000
_cell.length_b   1.000
_cell.length_c   1.000
_cell.angle_alpha   90.00
_cell.angle_beta   90.00
_cell.angle_gamma   90.00
#
_symmetry.space_group_name_H-M   'P 1'
#
loop_
_entity.id
_entity.type
_entity.pdbx_description
1 polymer ?
#
loop_
_entity_poly.entity_id
_entity_poly.type
_entity_poly.pdbx_seq_one_letter_code
_entity_poly.pdbx_strand_id
1 'polypeptide(L)'
;MFDIYTEMSGREYWYEHGRKRFPLLAPIAIRVLSVPTSSAATERVWSIYSFIWSKRRNRLSATTVEKLAFNYCNSSLLDDVDHEDCFDNSLDVLDMEDRNDDD
;
A
#
# COMPACT_ATOMS: atom_id res chain seq x y z
N MET A 1 35.69 -7.59 -4.92
CA MET A 1 35.00 -6.50 -4.19
C MET A 1 33.85 -5.99 -5.06
N PHE A 2 32.92 -6.90 -5.30
CA PHE A 2 31.61 -6.86 -5.96
C PHE A 2 30.87 -7.94 -5.12
N ASP A 3 29.77 -7.72 -4.39
CA ASP A 3 28.41 -7.54 -4.92
C ASP A 3 27.37 -7.25 -3.80
N ILE A 4 27.70 -6.61 -2.68
CA ILE A 4 26.67 -6.29 -1.64
C ILE A 4 25.57 -5.33 -2.12
N TYR A 5 25.80 -4.61 -3.23
CA TYR A 5 24.80 -3.72 -3.83
C TYR A 5 24.01 -4.38 -4.97
N THR A 6 24.44 -5.55 -5.46
CA THR A 6 23.80 -6.24 -6.59
C THR A 6 22.62 -7.09 -6.13
N GLU A 7 22.63 -7.55 -4.87
CA GLU A 7 21.55 -8.32 -4.28
C GLU A 7 20.44 -7.46 -3.66
N MET A 8 20.70 -6.18 -3.42
CA MET A 8 19.76 -5.28 -2.75
C MET A 8 18.76 -4.68 -3.74
N SER A 9 17.46 -4.75 -3.40
CA SER A 9 16.44 -4.09 -4.20
C SER A 9 16.63 -2.57 -4.17
N GLY A 10 16.23 -1.88 -5.24
CA GLY A 10 16.33 -0.43 -5.29
C GLY A 10 15.65 0.26 -4.10
N ARG A 11 14.53 -0.28 -3.61
CA ARG A 11 13.81 0.24 -2.45
C ARG A 11 14.65 0.15 -1.17
N GLU A 12 15.31 -0.98 -0.93
CA GLU A 12 16.17 -1.19 0.25
C GLU A 12 17.37 -0.25 0.23
N TYR A 13 17.99 -0.02 -0.92
CA TYR A 13 19.09 0.94 -1.03
C TYR A 13 18.68 2.35 -0.61
N TRP A 14 17.52 2.83 -1.09
CA TRP A 14 17.01 4.15 -0.73
C TRP A 14 16.61 4.23 0.75
N TYR A 15 16.16 3.12 1.32
CA TYR A 15 15.82 3.00 2.73
C TYR A 15 17.06 3.10 3.63
N GLU A 16 18.11 2.33 3.34
CA GLU A 16 19.31 2.20 4.18
C GLU A 16 20.35 3.31 3.94
N HIS A 17 20.54 3.72 2.69
CA HIS A 17 21.63 4.63 2.31
C HIS A 17 21.11 5.97 1.78
N GLY A 18 19.99 5.96 1.05
CA GLY A 18 19.43 7.15 0.41
C GLY A 18 19.06 8.27 1.39
N ARG A 19 18.50 7.93 2.55
CA ARG A 19 18.01 8.92 3.53
C ARG A 19 19.09 9.84 4.09
N LYS A 20 20.29 9.31 4.36
CA LYS A 20 21.38 10.07 4.99
C LYS A 20 21.92 11.17 4.06
N ARG A 21 21.95 10.90 2.76
CA ARG A 21 22.52 11.81 1.75
C ARG A 21 21.46 12.66 1.06
N PHE A 22 20.25 12.14 0.91
CA PHE A 22 19.15 12.80 0.20
C PHE A 22 17.84 12.71 0.99
N PRO A 23 17.71 13.46 2.11
CA PRO A 23 16.57 13.33 3.01
C PRO A 23 15.21 13.67 2.36
N LEU A 24 15.18 14.56 1.37
CA LEU A 24 13.96 14.95 0.64
C LEU A 24 13.62 14.01 -0.53
N LEU A 25 14.63 13.42 -1.17
CA LEU A 25 14.44 12.56 -2.35
C LEU A 25 14.16 11.11 -1.95
N ALA A 26 14.80 10.62 -0.89
CA ALA A 26 14.62 9.25 -0.40
C ALA A 26 13.15 8.84 -0.19
N PRO A 27 12.27 9.65 0.45
CA PRO A 27 10.86 9.27 0.60
C PRO A 27 10.14 9.14 -0.75
N ILE A 28 10.44 10.01 -1.71
CA ILE A 28 9.85 9.95 -3.06
C ILE A 28 10.32 8.69 -3.78
N ALA A 29 11.62 8.41 -3.75
CA ALA A 29 12.21 7.24 -4.38
C ALA A 29 11.64 5.93 -3.80
N ILE A 30 11.53 5.83 -2.48
CA ILE A 30 10.92 4.67 -1.81
C ILE A 30 9.47 4.49 -2.25
N ARG A 31 8.69 5.58 -2.32
CA ARG A 31 7.27 5.52 -2.74
C ARG A 31 7.14 5.04 -4.17
N VAL A 32 7.89 5.62 -5.11
CA VAL A 32 7.88 5.22 -6.53
C VAL A 32 8.30 3.76 -6.69
N LEU A 33 9.35 3.32 -6.00
CA LEU A 33 9.85 1.95 -6.08
C LEU A 33 8.97 0.91 -5.37
N SER A 34 8.03 1.36 -4.52
CA SER A 34 7.05 0.48 -3.88
C SER A 34 5.79 0.27 -4.73
N VAL A 35 5.60 1.05 -5.80
CA VAL A 35 4.45 0.91 -6.70
C VAL A 35 4.68 -0.26 -7.66
N PRO A 36 3.73 -1.21 -7.78
CA PRO A 36 3.81 -2.25 -8.79
C PRO A 36 3.73 -1.61 -10.19
N THR A 37 4.67 -1.93 -11.07
CA THR A 37 4.77 -1.35 -12.42
C THR A 37 3.85 -1.99 -13.45
N SER A 38 3.11 -3.04 -13.08
CA SER A 38 2.29 -3.84 -14.00
C SER A 38 0.79 -3.62 -13.80
N SER A 39 0.06 -3.47 -14.90
CA SER A 39 -1.41 -3.45 -14.91
C SER A 39 -2.02 -4.76 -14.40
N ALA A 40 -1.27 -5.86 -14.45
CA ALA A 40 -1.71 -7.17 -13.96
C ALA A 40 -2.11 -7.14 -12.47
N ALA A 41 -1.48 -6.27 -11.66
CA ALA A 41 -1.87 -6.10 -10.25
C ALA A 41 -3.28 -5.51 -10.14
N THR A 42 -3.57 -4.47 -10.92
CA THR A 42 -4.89 -3.83 -10.99
C THR A 42 -5.93 -4.77 -11.59
N GLU A 43 -5.60 -5.50 -12.66
CA GLU A 43 -6.47 -6.50 -13.29
C GLU A 43 -6.87 -7.62 -12.31
N ARG A 44 -5.93 -8.08 -11.47
CA ARG A 44 -6.21 -9.05 -10.41
C ARG A 44 -7.24 -8.50 -9.41
N VAL A 45 -7.07 -7.25 -8.96
CA VAL A 45 -8.03 -6.58 -8.06
C VAL A 45 -9.42 -6.50 -8.71
N TRP A 46 -9.51 -6.08 -9.98
CA TRP A 46 -10.79 -5.99 -10.68
C TRP A 46 -11.46 -7.35 -10.92
N SER A 47 -10.67 -8.40 -11.15
CA SER A 47 -11.19 -9.77 -11.22
C SER A 47 -11.80 -10.20 -9.88
N ILE A 48 -11.18 -9.84 -8.76
CA ILE A 48 -11.69 -10.11 -7.40
C ILE A 48 -12.99 -9.35 -7.15
N TYR A 49 -13.04 -8.06 -7.51
CA TYR A 49 -14.26 -7.27 -7.43
C TYR A 49 -15.41 -7.90 -8.23
N SER A 50 -15.13 -8.33 -9.46
CA SER A 50 -16.11 -9.00 -10.33
C SER A 50 -16.57 -10.34 -9.75
N PHE A 51 -15.69 -11.06 -9.06
CA PHE A 51 -16.03 -12.28 -8.34
C PHE A 51 -16.95 -11.99 -7.15
N ILE A 52 -16.59 -11.04 -6.28
CA ILE A 52 -17.36 -10.69 -5.07
C ILE A 52 -18.72 -10.11 -5.46
N TRP A 53 -18.74 -9.10 -6.33
CA TRP A 53 -19.93 -8.42 -6.80
C TRP A 53 -20.42 -9.01 -8.13
N SER A 54 -20.81 -10.27 -8.07
CA SER A 54 -21.43 -10.96 -9.21
C SER A 54 -22.92 -10.63 -9.34
N LYS A 55 -23.52 -10.84 -10.53
CA LYS A 55 -24.97 -10.66 -10.76
C LYS A 55 -25.87 -11.41 -9.75
N ARG A 56 -25.41 -12.54 -9.22
CA ARG A 56 -26.12 -13.35 -8.22
C ARG A 56 -25.91 -12.87 -6.77
N ARG A 57 -24.85 -12.11 -6.50
CA ARG A 57 -24.45 -11.58 -5.18
C ARG A 57 -24.43 -10.05 -5.17
N ASN A 58 -25.49 -9.42 -5.65
CA ASN A 58 -25.57 -7.97 -5.85
C ASN A 58 -26.21 -7.18 -4.68
N ARG A 59 -26.56 -7.84 -3.58
CA ARG A 59 -27.18 -7.22 -2.39
C ARG A 59 -26.17 -6.63 -1.39
N LEU A 60 -24.89 -6.59 -1.74
CA LEU A 60 -23.83 -6.02 -0.90
C LEU A 60 -23.75 -4.51 -1.13
N SER A 61 -23.56 -3.73 -0.07
CA SER A 61 -23.19 -2.32 -0.21
C SER A 61 -21.76 -2.21 -0.76
N ALA A 62 -21.46 -1.09 -1.43
CA ALA A 62 -20.11 -0.82 -1.94
C ALA A 62 -19.05 -0.93 -0.83
N THR A 63 -19.34 -0.36 0.35
CA THR A 63 -18.48 -0.41 1.53
C THR A 63 -18.18 -1.84 2.02
N THR A 64 -19.13 -2.76 1.92
CA THR A 64 -18.91 -4.17 2.28
C THR A 64 -18.07 -4.88 1.22
N VAL A 65 -18.31 -4.62 -0.06
CA VAL A 65 -17.52 -5.18 -1.16
C VAL A 65 -16.06 -4.74 -1.06
N GLU A 66 -15.80 -3.47 -0.77
CA GLU A 66 -14.45 -2.93 -0.56
C GLU A 66 -13.71 -3.65 0.57
N LYS A 67 -14.35 -3.81 1.73
CA LYS A 67 -13.76 -4.55 2.87
C LYS A 67 -13.47 -6.01 2.53
N LEU A 68 -14.38 -6.68 1.81
CA LEU A 68 -14.17 -8.05 1.38
C LEU A 68 -13.02 -8.17 0.37
N ALA A 69 -12.93 -7.22 -0.58
CA ALA A 69 -11.84 -7.19 -1.55
C ALA A 69 -10.50 -6.93 -0.87
N PHE A 70 -10.45 -6.02 0.12
CA PHE A 70 -9.26 -5.80 0.95
C PHE A 70 -8.83 -7.07 1.67
N ASN A 71 -9.74 -7.72 2.40
CA ASN A 71 -9.42 -8.97 3.11
C ASN A 71 -8.97 -10.06 2.15
N TYR A 72 -9.59 -10.19 0.98
CA TYR A 72 -9.22 -11.20 -0.01
C TYR A 72 -7.84 -10.94 -0.63
N CYS A 73 -7.54 -9.68 -0.98
CA CYS A 73 -6.24 -9.33 -1.58
C CYS A 73 -5.09 -9.47 -0.58
N ASN A 74 -5.35 -9.22 0.70
CA ASN A 74 -4.33 -9.22 1.75
C ASN A 74 -4.37 -10.48 2.61
N SER A 75 -5.20 -11.48 2.32
CA SER A 75 -5.38 -12.64 3.22
C SER A 75 -4.05 -13.33 3.53
N SER A 76 -3.19 -13.54 2.53
CA SER A 76 -1.88 -14.15 2.73
C SER A 76 -0.91 -13.30 3.56
N LEU A 77 -1.07 -11.97 3.54
CA LEU A 77 -0.27 -11.07 4.39
C LEU A 77 -0.81 -11.04 5.82
N LEU A 78 -2.13 -11.15 5.99
CA LEU A 78 -2.79 -11.14 7.29
C LEU A 78 -2.63 -12.49 8.02
N ASP A 79 -2.59 -13.59 7.28
CA ASP A 79 -2.31 -14.93 7.82
C ASP A 79 -0.89 -15.02 8.43
N ASP A 80 0.06 -14.24 7.92
CA ASP A 80 1.45 -14.16 8.43
C ASP A 80 1.62 -13.12 9.57
N VAL A 81 0.66 -12.20 9.75
CA VAL A 81 0.73 -11.05 10.69
C VAL A 81 0.00 -11.32 12.02
N ASP A 82 -0.61 -12.50 12.18
CA ASP A 82 -1.21 -12.95 13.45
C ASP A 82 -0.19 -13.14 14.61
N HIS A 83 1.06 -12.66 14.49
CA HIS A 83 2.03 -12.65 15.60
C HIS A 83 2.51 -11.27 16.09
N GLU A 84 2.37 -10.13 15.41
CA GLU A 84 2.91 -8.88 15.98
C GLU A 84 2.06 -7.64 15.68
N ASP A 85 1.86 -6.87 16.74
CA ASP A 85 0.89 -5.80 16.89
C ASP A 85 1.09 -4.60 15.95
N CYS A 86 -0.06 -4.00 15.61
CA CYS A 86 -0.31 -2.56 15.47
C CYS A 86 0.77 -1.72 14.77
N PHE A 87 0.66 -1.58 13.45
CA PHE A 87 1.24 -0.41 12.78
C PHE A 87 0.56 0.85 13.31
N ASP A 88 1.28 1.58 14.16
CA ASP A 88 0.99 2.94 14.59
C ASP A 88 0.78 3.83 13.35
N ASN A 89 -0.47 4.21 13.12
CA ASN A 89 -0.91 5.06 12.03
C ASN A 89 -0.62 6.55 12.33
N SER A 90 0.62 6.85 12.74
CA SER A 90 1.06 8.19 13.11
C SER A 90 1.23 9.14 11.92
N LEU A 91 1.08 8.67 10.68
CA LEU A 91 1.33 9.49 9.47
C LEU A 91 0.08 10.09 8.81
N ASP A 92 -1.13 9.82 9.34
CA ASP A 92 -2.39 10.32 8.77
C ASP A 92 -2.93 11.61 9.42
N VAL A 93 -2.17 12.25 10.33
CA VAL A 93 -2.64 13.44 11.09
C VAL A 93 -2.25 14.78 10.44
N LEU A 94 -1.60 14.80 9.29
CA LEU A 94 -1.20 16.05 8.63
C LEU A 94 -1.91 16.25 7.29
N ASP A 95 -3.24 16.44 7.32
CA ASP A 95 -3.96 17.19 6.27
C ASP A 95 -5.40 17.61 6.63
N MET A 96 -5.66 17.92 7.91
CA MET A 96 -6.98 18.40 8.36
C MET A 96 -6.90 19.73 9.12
N GLU A 97 -6.21 20.73 8.57
CA GLU A 97 -6.39 22.12 8.99
C GLU A 97 -6.26 23.05 7.78
N ASP A 98 -7.39 23.35 7.13
CA ASP A 98 -7.80 24.73 6.80
C ASP A 98 -9.22 24.71 6.17
N ARG A 99 -10.23 24.63 7.02
CA ARG A 99 -11.56 25.19 6.72
C ARG A 99 -11.89 26.18 7.83
N ASN A 100 -11.24 27.34 7.75
CA ASN A 100 -11.76 28.53 8.38
C ASN A 100 -12.99 28.98 7.58
N ASP A 101 -14.18 28.64 8.07
CA ASP A 101 -15.41 29.33 7.70
C ASP A 101 -15.46 30.62 8.54
N ASP A 102 -14.93 31.71 7.96
CA ASP A 102 -15.22 33.08 8.37
C ASP A 102 -16.12 33.74 7.31
N ASP A 103 -17.18 34.41 7.80
CA ASP A 103 -18.32 35.11 7.16
C ASP A 103 -19.59 34.31 6.79
#